data_AF-E9HAL0-F1
#
_entry.id   AF-E9HAL0-F1
#
_cell.length_a   1.000
_cell.length_b   1.000
_cell.length_c   1.000
_cell.angle_alpha   90.00
_cell.angle_beta   90.00
_cell.angle_gamma   90.00
#
_symmetry.space_group_name_H-M   'P 1'
#
loop_
_entity.id
_entity.type
_entity.pdbx_description
1 polymer ?
#
loop_
_entity_poly.entity_id
_entity_poly.type
_entity_poly.pdbx_seq_one_letter_code
_entity_poly.pdbx_strand_id
1 'polypeptide(L)'
;GRKGLGFSIVGGEDSPKGKLGIFVKTIYPGGQAAEEATLREGDEIIAINGRKVEGLVHAEVVSLFREVRRGAITIQLGRKLP
;
A
#
# COMPACT_ATOMS: atom_id res chain seq x y z
N GLY A 1 11.90 -11.86 -14.75
CA GLY A 1 11.74 -11.86 -13.29
C GLY A 1 10.47 -11.11 -12.93
N ARG A 2 9.72 -11.52 -11.91
CA ARG A 2 8.52 -10.79 -11.49
C ARG A 2 8.95 -9.39 -11.02
N LYS A 3 8.60 -8.34 -11.76
CA LYS A 3 8.67 -6.97 -11.23
C LYS A 3 7.80 -6.97 -9.97
N GLY A 4 8.36 -6.56 -8.83
CA GLY A 4 7.56 -6.34 -7.62
C GLY A 4 6.60 -5.18 -7.83
N LEU A 5 5.71 -4.94 -6.85
CA LEU A 5 4.68 -3.89 -6.95
C LEU A 5 5.25 -2.48 -7.15
N GLY A 6 6.53 -2.25 -6.82
CA GLY A 6 7.22 -0.99 -7.16
C GLY A 6 6.96 0.14 -6.16
N PHE A 7 6.51 -0.15 -4.95
CA PHE A 7 6.37 0.83 -3.88
C PHE A 7 6.65 0.20 -2.50
N SER A 8 6.74 1.03 -1.47
CA SER A 8 6.84 0.63 -0.07
C SER A 8 5.77 1.32 0.78
N ILE A 9 5.43 0.71 1.91
CA ILE A 9 4.44 1.22 2.87
C ILE A 9 5.05 1.44 4.25
N VAL A 10 4.41 2.29 5.05
CA VAL A 10 4.68 2.52 6.48
C VAL A 10 3.37 2.58 7.26
N GLY A 11 3.47 2.57 8.60
CA GLY A 11 2.33 2.61 9.50
C GLY A 11 1.84 1.21 9.85
N GLY A 12 0.57 1.11 10.28
CA GLY A 12 -0.02 -0.07 10.87
C GLY A 12 -0.35 0.14 12.35
N GLU A 13 -1.19 -0.72 12.91
CA GLU A 13 -1.61 -0.63 14.31
C GLU A 13 -0.44 -0.85 15.29
N ASP A 14 0.58 -1.59 14.88
CA ASP A 14 1.81 -1.89 15.62
C ASP A 14 2.94 -0.87 15.39
N SER A 15 2.65 0.27 14.76
CA SER A 15 3.68 1.27 14.48
C SER A 15 4.33 1.80 15.78
N PRO A 16 5.66 1.97 15.81
CA PRO A 16 6.38 2.50 16.98
C PRO A 16 6.02 3.96 17.29
N LYS A 17 5.33 4.65 16.38
CA LYS A 17 4.82 6.02 16.56
C LYS A 17 3.37 6.06 17.07
N GLY A 18 2.84 4.92 17.52
CA GLY A 18 1.43 4.74 17.86
C GLY A 18 0.63 4.16 16.70
N LYS A 19 -0.68 3.95 16.93
CA LYS A 19 -1.61 3.40 15.95
C LYS A 19 -1.75 4.36 14.77
N LEU A 20 -1.26 3.96 13.60
CA LEU A 20 -1.30 4.75 12.37
C LEU A 20 -2.03 3.99 11.27
N GLY A 21 -2.64 4.74 10.34
CA GLY A 21 -3.06 4.20 9.05
C GLY A 21 -1.88 3.67 8.24
N ILE A 22 -2.17 3.06 7.09
CA ILE A 22 -1.15 2.56 6.17
C ILE A 22 -0.90 3.60 5.09
N PHE A 23 0.35 3.99 4.91
CA PHE A 23 0.71 5.03 3.94
C PHE A 23 1.76 4.55 2.96
N VAL A 24 1.66 4.99 1.71
CA VAL A 24 2.69 4.81 0.70
C VAL A 24 3.88 5.69 1.05
N LYS A 25 5.03 5.08 1.33
CA LYS A 25 6.26 5.79 1.70
C LYS A 25 7.08 6.20 0.49
N THR A 26 7.27 5.26 -0.44
CA THR A 26 8.17 5.47 -1.58
C THR A 26 7.63 4.75 -2.80
N ILE A 27 7.69 5.41 -3.96
CA ILE A 27 7.43 4.80 -5.26
C ILE A 27 8.77 4.64 -5.99
N TYR A 28 9.10 3.40 -6.34
CA TYR A 28 10.39 3.08 -6.96
C TYR A 28 10.36 3.33 -8.46
N PRO A 29 11.28 4.13 -9.02
CA PRO A 29 11.39 4.35 -10.46
C PRO A 29 11.51 3.03 -11.24
N GLY A 30 10.79 2.92 -12.35
CA GLY A 30 10.76 1.71 -13.20
C GLY A 30 10.00 0.51 -12.60
N GLY A 31 9.40 0.68 -11.42
CA GLY A 31 8.44 -0.27 -10.84
C GLY A 31 7.04 -0.10 -11.39
N GLN A 32 6.18 -1.11 -11.21
CA GLN A 32 4.81 -1.11 -11.75
C GLN A 32 3.99 0.09 -11.27
N ALA A 33 4.03 0.41 -9.97
CA ALA A 33 3.33 1.58 -9.43
C ALA A 33 3.80 2.92 -10.04
N ALA A 34 5.07 3.02 -10.45
CA ALA A 34 5.59 4.22 -11.13
C ALA A 34 5.11 4.30 -12.58
N GLU A 35 5.06 3.17 -13.29
CA GLU A 35 4.60 3.07 -14.68
C GLU A 35 3.10 3.35 -14.80
N GLU A 36 2.28 2.85 -13.86
CA GLU A 36 0.83 3.12 -13.83
C GLU A 36 0.51 4.55 -13.36
N ALA A 37 1.41 5.20 -12.60
CA ALA A 37 1.30 6.57 -12.10
C ALA A 37 -0.01 6.89 -11.32
N THR A 38 -0.72 5.86 -10.87
CA THR A 38 -1.97 5.99 -10.10
C THR A 38 -1.70 6.22 -8.62
N LEU A 39 -0.69 5.54 -8.05
CA LEU A 39 -0.25 5.68 -6.66
C LEU A 39 0.64 6.91 -6.49
N ARG A 40 0.59 7.55 -5.32
CA ARG A 40 1.49 8.66 -4.95
C ARG A 40 2.08 8.44 -3.56
N GLU A 41 3.28 8.96 -3.34
CA GLU A 41 3.84 9.03 -1.99
C GLU A 41 2.95 9.88 -1.09
N GLY A 42 2.72 9.41 0.14
CA GLY A 42 1.80 10.02 1.09
C GLY A 42 0.35 9.57 0.95
N ASP A 43 -0.02 8.80 -0.09
CA ASP A 43 -1.35 8.21 -0.18
C ASP A 43 -1.62 7.29 1.01
N GLU A 44 -2.81 7.40 1.60
CA GLU A 44 -3.29 6.45 2.58
C GLU A 44 -3.96 5.27 1.88
N ILE A 45 -3.60 4.04 2.25
CA ILE A 45 -4.26 2.83 1.77
C ILE A 45 -5.41 2.52 2.71
N ILE A 46 -6.64 2.59 2.19
CA ILE A 46 -7.87 2.35 2.94
C ILE A 46 -8.30 0.89 2.84
N ALA A 47 -8.16 0.31 1.64
CA ALA A 47 -8.51 -1.08 1.38
C ALA A 47 -7.67 -1.69 0.26
N ILE A 48 -7.45 -3.00 0.35
CA ILE A 48 -6.79 -3.81 -0.69
C ILE A 48 -7.77 -4.90 -1.11
N ASN A 49 -8.09 -4.96 -2.40
CA ASN A 49 -9.08 -5.89 -2.97
C ASN A 49 -10.42 -5.89 -2.20
N GLY A 50 -10.87 -4.70 -1.77
CA GLY A 50 -12.11 -4.52 -1.00
C GLY A 50 -12.01 -4.83 0.50
N ARG A 51 -10.89 -5.35 0.99
CA ARG A 51 -10.65 -5.55 2.43
C ARG A 51 -10.05 -4.30 3.05
N LYS A 52 -10.75 -3.72 4.03
CA LYS A 52 -10.24 -2.58 4.82
C LYS A 52 -8.96 -2.98 5.57
N VAL A 53 -8.02 -2.05 5.64
CA VAL A 53 -6.74 -2.25 6.35
C VAL A 53 -6.63 -1.50 7.67
N GLU A 54 -7.67 -0.75 8.04
CA GLU A 54 -7.80 -0.11 9.34
C GLU A 54 -7.72 -1.16 10.46
N GLY A 55 -6.88 -0.91 11.46
CA GLY A 55 -6.66 -1.82 12.59
C GLY A 55 -5.82 -3.06 12.27
N LEU A 56 -5.19 -3.13 11.10
CA LEU A 56 -4.24 -4.19 10.79
C LEU A 56 -2.82 -3.79 11.19
N VAL A 57 -2.05 -4.77 11.64
CA VAL A 57 -0.61 -4.57 11.84
C VAL A 57 0.11 -4.55 10.49
N HIS A 58 1.30 -3.94 10.45
CA HIS A 58 2.07 -3.76 9.22
C HIS A 58 2.23 -5.07 8.42
N ALA A 59 2.57 -6.16 9.12
CA ALA A 59 2.84 -7.46 8.51
C ALA A 59 1.60 -8.08 7.85
N GLU A 60 0.40 -7.86 8.40
CA GLU A 60 -0.85 -8.34 7.81
C GLU A 60 -1.12 -7.65 6.48
N VAL A 61 -0.89 -6.33 6.41
CA VAL A 61 -1.10 -5.55 5.19
C VAL A 61 -0.10 -5.93 4.10
N VAL A 62 1.17 -6.17 4.48
CA VAL A 62 2.17 -6.73 3.56
C VAL A 62 1.73 -8.11 3.03
N SER A 63 1.08 -8.92 3.87
CA SER A 63 0.59 -10.23 3.47
C SER A 63 -0.54 -10.13 2.45
N LEU A 64 -1.46 -9.17 2.58
CA LEU A 64 -2.50 -8.91 1.58
C LEU A 64 -1.94 -8.63 0.18
N PHE A 65 -0.85 -7.86 0.08
CA PHE A 65 -0.17 -7.62 -1.19
C PHE A 65 0.52 -8.88 -1.75
N ARG A 66 1.03 -9.75 -0.89
CA ARG A 66 1.72 -11.00 -1.27
C ARG A 66 0.78 -12.13 -1.67
N GLU A 67 -0.43 -12.15 -1.11
CA GLU A 67 -1.46 -13.14 -1.43
C GLU A 67 -1.90 -13.07 -2.90
N VAL A 68 -1.79 -11.89 -3.53
CA VAL A 68 -2.12 -11.73 -4.94
C VAL A 68 -1.04 -12.36 -5.81
N ARG A 69 -1.25 -13.63 -6.17
CA ARG A 69 -0.32 -14.41 -7.00
C ARG A 69 -0.44 -14.09 -8.50
N ARG A 70 -1.63 -13.73 -8.96
CA ARG A 70 -1.99 -13.39 -10.36
C ARG A 70 -3.21 -12.47 -10.36
N GLY A 71 -3.29 -11.57 -11.33
CA GLY A 71 -4.42 -10.64 -11.49
C GLY A 71 -4.12 -9.22 -11.03
N ALA A 72 -5.09 -8.33 -11.22
CA ALA A 72 -4.97 -6.94 -10.80
C ALA A 72 -5.15 -6.81 -9.28
N ILE A 73 -4.41 -5.89 -8.66
CA ILE A 73 -4.65 -5.45 -7.28
C ILE A 73 -5.48 -4.18 -7.35
N THR A 74 -6.60 -4.13 -6.65
CA THR A 74 -7.36 -2.90 -6.46
C THR A 74 -7.01 -2.27 -5.13
N ILE A 75 -6.61 -1.01 -5.14
CA ILE A 75 -6.27 -0.26 -3.94
C ILE A 75 -7.22 0.93 -3.83
N GLN A 76 -7.90 1.04 -2.68
CA GLN A 76 -8.69 2.22 -2.36
C GLN A 76 -7.81 3.20 -1.58
N LEU A 77 -7.73 4.44 -2.06
CA LEU A 77 -6.79 5.44 -1.55
C LEU A 77 -7.52 6.59 -0.86
N GLY A 78 -7.00 7.02 0.28
CA GLY A 78 -7.31 8.28 0.93
C GLY A 78 -6.27 9.32 0.54
N ARG A 79 -6.71 10.41 -0.08
CA ARG A 79 -5.87 11.57 -0.37
C ARG A 79 -6.50 12.80 0.24
N LYS A 80 -5.77 13.50 1.11
CA LYS A 80 -6.07 14.91 1.34
C LYS A 80 -5.63 15.64 0.08
N LEU A 81 -6.60 16.11 -0.69
CA LEU A 81 -6.34 17.07 -1.76
C LEU A 81 -5.62 18.29 -1.12
N PRO A 82 -4.63 18.88 -1.81
CA PRO A 82 -4.00 20.11 -1.36
C PRO A 82 -5.03 21.25 -1.22
#